data_AF-A0A848ZMP7-F1
#
_entry.id   AF-A0A848ZMP7-F1
#
_cell.length_a   1.000
_cell.length_b   1.000
_cell.length_c   1.000
_cell.angle_alpha   90.00
_cell.angle_beta   90.00
_cell.angle_gamma   90.00
#
_symmetry.space_group_name_H-M   'P 1'
#
loop_
_entity.id
_entity.type
_entity.pdbx_description
1 polymer ?
#
loop_
_entity_poly.entity_id
_entity_poly.type
_entity_poly.pdbx_seq_one_letter_code
_entity_poly.pdbx_strand_id
1 'polypeptide(L)'
;MTLDGPILVIAGAGSGKTRTLVYRVARLVETGVPPESILLLTFTRKAAGEMLERATGLADERCEHVSGGTFHSLAHRVLRNNAPLLGFHSTFTVLDRADMEEVVQSLVGELQIDRGSIRFPKRSTLASILSKSANRQQSIKTLMGEDYAQFLEYIPHVNRLRDLYGEYKKTNHLMDYDDLILFLRQLLAENEDIRQHLSEQYRYIMVDEYQDTNSIQ
;
A
#
# COMPACT_ATOMS: atom_id res chain seq x y z
N MET A 1 -19.33 -21.34 9.40
CA MET A 1 -18.39 -20.28 9.85
C MET A 1 -19.18 -19.31 10.71
N THR A 2 -18.60 -18.81 11.79
CA THR A 2 -19.17 -17.66 12.52
C THR A 2 -19.28 -16.45 11.58
N LEU A 3 -20.33 -15.65 11.74
CA LEU A 3 -20.46 -14.38 11.03
C LEU A 3 -19.57 -13.32 11.69
N ASP A 4 -19.45 -13.37 13.01
CA ASP A 4 -18.79 -12.34 13.81
C ASP A 4 -17.46 -12.81 14.40
N GLY A 5 -16.60 -11.83 14.71
CA GLY A 5 -15.30 -12.02 15.34
C GLY A 5 -14.15 -12.29 14.34
N PRO A 6 -12.89 -12.23 14.83
CA PRO A 6 -11.71 -12.48 14.02
C PRO A 6 -11.63 -13.96 13.61
N ILE A 7 -11.31 -14.22 12.34
CA ILE A 7 -11.15 -15.57 11.79
C ILE A 7 -9.85 -15.63 10.99
N LEU A 8 -9.00 -16.60 11.31
CA LEU A 8 -7.81 -16.94 10.53
C LEU A 8 -8.01 -18.30 9.87
N VAL A 9 -7.92 -18.33 8.53
CA VAL A 9 -8.04 -19.56 7.73
C VAL A 9 -6.65 -19.99 7.27
N ILE A 10 -6.08 -21.01 7.93
CA ILE A 10 -4.78 -21.59 7.57
C ILE A 10 -5.03 -22.86 6.76
N ALA A 11 -4.58 -22.87 5.50
CA ALA A 11 -4.68 -24.06 4.67
C ALA A 11 -3.58 -24.09 3.60
N GLY A 12 -3.18 -25.29 3.17
CA GLY A 12 -2.11 -25.50 2.19
C GLY A 12 -2.44 -24.96 0.79
N ALA A 13 -1.51 -25.07 -0.15
CA ALA A 13 -1.77 -24.77 -1.55
C ALA A 13 -2.90 -25.67 -2.10
N GLY A 14 -3.79 -25.12 -2.93
CA GLY A 14 -4.90 -25.88 -3.55
C GLY A 14 -6.06 -26.27 -2.60
N SER A 15 -6.01 -25.89 -1.33
CA SER A 15 -7.03 -26.23 -0.32
C SER A 15 -8.35 -25.45 -0.41
N GLY A 16 -8.46 -24.52 -1.36
CA GLY A 16 -9.69 -23.73 -1.54
C GLY A 16 -9.83 -22.53 -0.60
N LYS A 17 -8.74 -21.90 -0.14
CA LYS A 17 -8.76 -20.65 0.64
C LYS A 17 -9.56 -19.55 -0.07
N THR A 18 -9.19 -19.24 -1.31
CA THR A 18 -9.89 -18.27 -2.15
C THR A 18 -11.37 -18.65 -2.32
N ARG A 19 -11.67 -19.93 -2.54
CA ARG A 19 -13.06 -20.42 -2.62
C ARG A 19 -13.81 -20.15 -1.31
N THR A 20 -13.19 -20.39 -0.17
CA THR A 20 -13.79 -20.13 1.15
C THR A 20 -14.12 -18.65 1.34
N LEU A 21 -13.23 -17.74 0.94
CA LEU A 21 -13.49 -16.29 0.97
C LEU A 21 -14.64 -15.88 0.05
N VAL A 22 -14.68 -16.39 -1.18
CA VAL A 22 -15.77 -16.14 -2.14
C VAL A 22 -17.12 -16.57 -1.57
N TYR A 23 -17.21 -17.79 -1.02
CA TYR A 23 -18.44 -18.27 -0.40
C TYR A 23 -18.81 -17.48 0.87
N ARG A 24 -17.82 -16.97 1.62
CA ARG A 24 -18.07 -16.11 2.77
C ARG A 24 -18.68 -14.77 2.34
N VAL A 25 -18.16 -14.14 1.29
CA VAL A 25 -18.73 -12.91 0.70
C VAL A 25 -20.20 -13.14 0.36
N ALA A 26 -20.47 -14.15 -0.47
CA ALA A 26 -21.81 -14.50 -0.92
C ALA A 26 -22.74 -14.74 0.28
N ARG A 27 -22.28 -15.50 1.28
CA ARG A 27 -23.08 -15.80 2.46
C ARG A 27 -23.41 -14.57 3.30
N LEU A 28 -22.47 -13.64 3.47
CA LEU A 28 -22.72 -12.40 4.21
C LEU A 28 -23.84 -11.60 3.53
N VAL A 29 -23.74 -11.41 2.21
CA VAL A 29 -24.74 -10.68 1.42
C VAL A 29 -26.12 -11.37 1.46
N GLU A 30 -26.16 -12.70 1.30
CA GLU A 30 -27.40 -13.50 1.43
C GLU A 30 -28.08 -13.30 2.79
N THR A 31 -27.29 -13.20 3.87
CA THR A 31 -27.82 -13.00 5.22
C THR A 31 -28.28 -11.56 5.50
N GLY A 32 -28.24 -10.68 4.50
CA GLY A 32 -28.72 -9.30 4.60
C GLY A 32 -27.66 -8.28 5.03
N VAL A 33 -26.38 -8.67 5.06
CA VAL A 33 -25.29 -7.71 5.26
C VAL A 33 -25.24 -6.76 4.05
N PRO A 34 -25.24 -5.42 4.26
CA PRO A 34 -25.07 -4.46 3.17
C PRO A 34 -23.73 -4.70 2.46
N PRO A 35 -23.70 -4.96 1.15
CA PRO A 35 -22.46 -5.27 0.42
C PRO A 35 -21.36 -4.23 0.58
N GLU A 36 -21.73 -2.94 0.62
CA GLU A 36 -20.82 -1.82 0.80
C GLU A 36 -20.09 -1.83 2.16
N SER A 37 -20.60 -2.62 3.12
CA SER A 37 -19.97 -2.84 4.42
C SER A 37 -18.94 -3.97 4.45
N ILE A 38 -18.73 -4.63 3.31
CA ILE A 38 -17.78 -5.71 3.12
C ILE A 38 -16.59 -5.18 2.31
N LEU A 39 -15.38 -5.38 2.82
CA LEU A 39 -14.12 -5.05 2.17
C LEU A 39 -13.34 -6.33 1.87
N LEU A 40 -13.10 -6.60 0.59
CA LEU A 40 -12.28 -7.71 0.11
C LEU A 40 -10.95 -7.18 -0.45
N LEU A 41 -9.87 -7.49 0.26
CA LEU A 41 -8.50 -7.12 -0.10
C LEU A 41 -7.75 -8.32 -0.68
N THR A 42 -7.07 -8.11 -1.80
CA THR A 42 -6.17 -9.08 -2.43
C THR A 42 -4.89 -8.39 -2.93
N PHE A 43 -3.93 -9.16 -3.43
CA PHE A 43 -2.67 -8.61 -3.97
C PHE A 43 -2.83 -7.97 -5.36
N THR A 44 -3.83 -8.39 -6.13
CA THR A 44 -4.04 -7.87 -7.49
C THR A 44 -5.48 -7.46 -7.70
N ARG A 45 -5.70 -6.36 -8.43
CA ARG A 45 -7.05 -5.90 -8.78
C ARG A 45 -7.83 -6.97 -9.56
N LYS A 46 -7.13 -7.75 -10.39
CA LYS A 46 -7.70 -8.88 -11.13
C LYS A 46 -8.22 -9.97 -10.20
N ALA A 47 -7.44 -10.38 -9.19
CA ALA A 47 -7.87 -11.39 -8.22
C ALA A 47 -9.11 -10.93 -7.43
N ALA A 48 -9.13 -9.68 -6.96
CA ALA A 48 -10.31 -9.13 -6.31
C ALA A 48 -11.54 -9.17 -7.24
N GLY A 49 -11.39 -8.74 -8.50
CA GLY A 49 -12.46 -8.77 -9.49
C GLY A 49 -13.00 -10.18 -9.76
N GLU A 50 -12.11 -11.15 -9.99
CA GLU A 50 -12.52 -12.55 -10.21
C GLU A 50 -13.22 -13.15 -8.99
N MET A 51 -12.80 -12.80 -7.78
CA MET A 51 -13.47 -13.28 -6.56
C MET A 51 -14.88 -12.70 -6.42
N LEU A 52 -15.06 -11.41 -6.72
CA LEU A 52 -16.38 -10.77 -6.70
C LEU A 52 -17.29 -11.33 -7.78
N GLU A 53 -16.79 -11.50 -9.02
CA GLU A 53 -17.56 -12.11 -10.12
C GLU A 53 -18.05 -13.51 -9.75
N ARG A 54 -17.19 -14.33 -9.11
CA ARG A 54 -17.58 -15.65 -8.60
C ARG A 54 -18.60 -15.55 -7.47
N ALA A 55 -18.49 -14.59 -6.56
CA ALA A 55 -19.45 -14.41 -5.47
C ALA A 55 -20.84 -14.02 -6.02
N THR A 56 -20.87 -13.10 -6.99
CA THR A 56 -22.08 -12.69 -7.73
C THR A 56 -22.75 -13.88 -8.41
N GLY A 57 -21.98 -14.72 -9.12
CA GLY A 57 -22.51 -15.90 -9.81
C GLY A 57 -23.01 -17.04 -8.90
N LEU A 58 -22.65 -17.04 -7.62
CA LEU A 58 -23.05 -18.10 -6.68
C LEU A 58 -24.41 -17.87 -6.01
N ALA A 59 -24.80 -16.62 -5.79
CA ALA A 59 -25.87 -16.32 -4.84
C ALA A 59 -26.68 -15.07 -5.18
N ASP A 60 -26.03 -13.92 -5.23
CA ASP A 60 -26.73 -12.64 -5.13
C ASP A 60 -26.01 -11.56 -5.94
N GLU A 61 -26.73 -10.92 -6.87
CA GLU A 61 -26.23 -9.85 -7.73
C GLU A 61 -25.66 -8.68 -6.92
N ARG A 62 -26.19 -8.43 -5.71
CA ARG A 62 -25.72 -7.39 -4.79
C ARG A 62 -24.25 -7.55 -4.41
N CYS A 63 -23.65 -8.73 -4.59
CA CYS A 63 -22.21 -8.94 -4.38
C CYS A 63 -21.33 -8.02 -5.25
N GLU A 64 -21.85 -7.49 -6.36
CA GLU A 64 -21.13 -6.53 -7.21
C GLU A 64 -20.81 -5.21 -6.49
N HIS A 65 -21.57 -4.87 -5.45
CA HIS A 65 -21.41 -3.64 -4.67
C HIS A 65 -20.41 -3.79 -3.51
N VAL A 66 -19.85 -5.00 -3.31
CA VAL A 66 -18.79 -5.23 -2.31
C VAL A 66 -17.55 -4.43 -2.68
N SER A 67 -16.93 -3.78 -1.69
CA SER A 67 -15.68 -3.07 -1.90
C SER A 67 -14.53 -4.06 -2.12
N GLY A 68 -14.20 -4.36 -3.38
CA GLY A 68 -13.06 -5.19 -3.77
C GLY A 68 -11.85 -4.38 -4.23
N GLY A 69 -10.64 -4.82 -3.88
CA GLY A 69 -9.42 -4.24 -4.44
C GLY A 69 -8.14 -4.67 -3.75
N THR A 70 -7.10 -3.87 -3.93
CA THR A 70 -5.82 -4.01 -3.22
C THR A 70 -5.72 -3.00 -2.08
N PHE A 71 -4.79 -3.21 -1.15
CA PHE A 71 -4.44 -2.20 -0.14
C PHE A 71 -4.18 -0.82 -0.75
N HIS A 72 -3.43 -0.76 -1.85
CA HIS A 72 -3.17 0.48 -2.58
C HIS A 72 -4.43 1.09 -3.20
N SER A 73 -5.36 0.26 -3.68
CA SER A 73 -6.63 0.76 -4.25
C SER A 73 -7.51 1.39 -3.16
N LEU A 74 -7.55 0.77 -1.97
CA LEU A 74 -8.23 1.32 -0.80
C LEU A 74 -7.55 2.63 -0.35
N ALA A 75 -6.24 2.59 -0.14
CA ALA A 75 -5.45 3.75 0.28
C ALA A 75 -5.65 4.93 -0.67
N HIS A 76 -5.52 4.71 -1.97
CA HIS A 76 -5.76 5.74 -2.97
C HIS A 76 -7.18 6.34 -2.83
N ARG A 77 -8.23 5.50 -2.73
CA ARG A 77 -9.61 5.98 -2.58
C ARG A 77 -9.81 6.83 -1.32
N VAL A 78 -9.31 6.37 -0.18
CA VAL A 78 -9.42 7.08 1.10
C VAL A 78 -8.63 8.38 1.07
N LEU A 79 -7.40 8.35 0.54
CA LEU A 79 -6.52 9.51 0.46
C LEU A 79 -7.07 10.57 -0.49
N ARG A 80 -7.72 10.21 -1.61
CA ARG A 80 -8.33 11.21 -2.52
C ARG A 80 -9.30 12.15 -1.80
N ASN A 81 -10.07 11.64 -0.85
CA ASN A 81 -11.05 12.42 -0.10
C ASN A 81 -10.45 13.21 1.08
N ASN A 82 -9.24 12.86 1.51
CA ASN A 82 -8.65 13.36 2.75
C ASN A 82 -7.24 13.95 2.59
N ALA A 83 -6.71 13.99 1.37
CA ALA A 83 -5.36 14.48 1.04
C ALA A 83 -5.03 15.87 1.63
N PRO A 84 -5.96 16.84 1.70
CA PRO A 84 -5.67 18.15 2.30
C PRO A 84 -5.21 18.07 3.76
N LEU A 85 -5.71 17.10 4.55
CA LEU A 85 -5.29 16.89 5.94
C LEU A 85 -3.82 16.46 6.05
N LEU A 86 -3.33 15.80 5.01
CA LEU A 86 -1.93 15.41 4.90
C LEU A 86 -1.10 16.49 4.22
N GLY A 87 -1.67 17.61 3.78
CA GLY A 87 -1.01 18.70 3.05
C GLY A 87 -0.79 18.39 1.56
N PHE A 88 -1.64 17.59 0.94
CA PHE A 88 -1.62 17.29 -0.50
C PHE A 88 -2.91 17.75 -1.17
N HIS A 89 -2.87 18.03 -2.47
CA HIS A 89 -4.11 18.21 -3.24
C HIS A 89 -4.85 16.88 -3.38
N SER A 90 -6.19 16.90 -3.37
CA SER A 90 -7.04 15.73 -3.67
C SER A 90 -6.77 15.13 -5.05
N THR A 91 -6.24 15.93 -5.98
CA THR A 91 -5.85 15.52 -7.34
C THR A 91 -4.38 15.10 -7.46
N PHE A 92 -3.71 14.69 -6.37
CA PHE A 92 -2.30 14.22 -6.41
C PHE A 92 -2.04 13.15 -7.49
N THR A 93 -0.83 13.13 -8.03
CA THR A 93 -0.41 12.11 -9.02
C THR A 93 0.31 10.97 -8.33
N VAL A 94 0.02 9.73 -8.73
CA VAL A 94 0.73 8.56 -8.23
C VAL A 94 1.89 8.23 -9.17
N LEU A 95 3.12 8.25 -8.66
CA LEU A 95 4.31 7.88 -9.39
C LEU A 95 4.43 6.35 -9.47
N ASP A 96 4.68 5.85 -10.68
CA ASP A 96 5.11 4.47 -10.84
C ASP A 96 6.62 4.34 -10.56
N ARG A 97 7.14 3.11 -10.73
CA ARG A 97 8.54 2.84 -10.46
C ARG A 97 9.49 3.57 -11.41
N ALA A 98 9.13 3.70 -12.69
CA ALA A 98 9.95 4.37 -13.67
C ALA A 98 9.97 5.88 -13.39
N ASP A 99 8.81 6.47 -13.09
CA ASP A 99 8.68 7.87 -12.72
C ASP A 99 9.50 8.21 -11.46
N MET A 100 9.42 7.36 -10.43
CA MET A 100 10.24 7.48 -9.23
C MET A 100 11.74 7.50 -9.57
N GLU A 101 12.20 6.62 -10.46
CA GLU A 101 13.62 6.54 -10.83
C GLU A 101 14.09 7.77 -11.60
N GLU A 102 13.24 8.37 -12.44
CA GLU A 102 13.55 9.63 -13.14
C GLU A 102 13.63 10.81 -12.17
N VAL A 103 12.68 10.93 -11.23
CA VAL A 103 12.73 11.96 -10.18
C VAL A 103 13.97 11.79 -9.31
N VAL A 104 14.27 10.57 -8.89
CA VAL A 104 15.49 10.29 -8.12
C VAL A 104 16.74 10.71 -8.91
N GLN A 105 16.79 10.41 -10.20
CA GLN A 105 17.93 10.76 -11.04
C GLN A 105 18.11 12.27 -11.22
N SER A 106 17.01 13.04 -11.30
CA SER A 106 17.09 14.50 -11.41
C SER A 106 17.60 15.13 -10.10
N LEU A 107 17.13 14.64 -8.95
CA LEU A 107 17.55 15.13 -7.63
C LEU A 107 19.00 14.78 -7.28
N VAL A 108 19.55 13.69 -7.84
CA VAL A 108 20.97 13.35 -7.69
C VAL A 108 21.90 14.47 -8.17
N GLY A 109 21.47 15.25 -9.17
CA GLY A 109 22.22 16.41 -9.66
C GLY A 109 22.44 17.49 -8.59
N GLU A 110 21.59 17.56 -7.57
CA GLU A 110 21.66 18.55 -6.49
C GLU A 110 22.60 18.14 -5.34
N LEU A 111 23.00 16.86 -5.29
CA LEU A 111 23.71 16.30 -4.13
C LEU A 111 25.21 16.63 -4.07
N GLN A 112 25.75 17.44 -5.00
CA GLN A 112 27.17 17.81 -5.10
C GLN A 112 28.12 16.64 -4.75
N ILE A 113 27.96 15.52 -5.47
CA ILE A 113 28.64 14.27 -5.14
C ILE A 113 30.10 14.36 -5.58
N ASP A 114 31.00 14.39 -4.60
CA ASP A 114 32.44 14.27 -4.86
C ASP A 114 32.80 12.89 -5.42
N ARG A 115 33.92 12.81 -6.15
CA ARG A 115 34.45 11.52 -6.59
C ARG A 115 34.84 10.68 -5.37
N GLY A 116 34.03 9.68 -5.06
CA GLY A 116 34.26 8.73 -3.98
C GLY A 116 35.26 7.62 -4.35
N SER A 117 35.50 6.73 -3.38
CA SER A 117 36.37 5.56 -3.58
C SER A 117 35.74 4.52 -4.50
N ILE A 118 34.40 4.53 -4.58
CA ILE A 118 33.61 3.71 -5.49
C ILE A 118 32.70 4.58 -6.37
N ARG A 119 31.99 3.96 -7.31
CA ARG A 119 31.00 4.64 -8.13
C ARG A 119 29.70 4.84 -7.34
N PHE A 120 29.13 6.05 -7.41
CA PHE A 120 27.82 6.35 -6.83
C PHE A 120 26.72 5.38 -7.35
N PRO A 121 25.73 4.98 -6.51
CA PRO A 121 24.70 4.04 -6.90
C PRO A 121 23.88 4.53 -8.10
N LYS A 122 23.41 3.59 -8.93
CA LYS A 122 22.50 3.90 -10.05
C LYS A 122 21.12 4.33 -9.51
N ARG A 123 20.35 5.10 -10.29
CA ARG A 123 18.99 5.53 -9.94
C ARG A 123 18.06 4.41 -9.47
N SER A 124 18.10 3.24 -10.12
CA SER A 124 17.29 2.09 -9.72
C SER A 124 17.69 1.52 -8.36
N THR A 125 18.98 1.56 -8.02
CA THR A 125 19.49 1.19 -6.71
C THR A 125 19.05 2.19 -5.64
N LEU A 126 19.18 3.49 -5.91
CA LEU A 126 18.73 4.55 -4.99
C LEU A 126 17.23 4.45 -4.73
N ALA A 127 16.41 4.35 -5.78
CA ALA A 127 14.97 4.17 -5.65
C ALA A 127 14.61 2.88 -4.90
N SER A 128 15.43 1.82 -5.00
CA SER A 128 15.22 0.58 -4.23
C SER A 128 15.54 0.77 -2.75
N ILE A 129 16.61 1.49 -2.43
CA ILE A 129 16.99 1.84 -1.05
C ILE A 129 15.88 2.68 -0.39
N LEU A 130 15.40 3.73 -1.08
CA LEU A 130 14.33 4.60 -0.57
C LEU A 130 13.05 3.80 -0.31
N SER A 131 12.59 3.01 -1.29
CA SER A 131 11.38 2.21 -1.18
C SER A 131 11.46 1.13 -0.10
N LYS A 132 12.58 0.40 -0.01
CA LYS A 132 12.78 -0.61 1.04
C LYS A 132 12.85 0.03 2.44
N SER A 133 13.50 1.19 2.56
CA SER A 133 13.60 1.91 3.83
C SER A 133 12.22 2.34 4.33
N ALA A 134 11.39 2.84 3.41
CA ALA A 134 9.99 3.20 3.68
C ALA A 134 9.16 1.97 4.10
N ASN A 135 9.16 0.91 3.29
CA ASN A 135 8.36 -0.31 3.53
C ASN A 135 8.76 -1.06 4.80
N ARG A 136 10.06 -1.12 5.13
CA ARG A 136 10.55 -1.77 6.34
C ARG A 136 10.53 -0.86 7.58
N GLN A 137 10.20 0.42 7.41
CA GLN A 137 10.32 1.45 8.47
C GLN A 137 11.72 1.46 9.13
N GLN A 138 12.75 1.24 8.33
CA GLN A 138 14.14 1.18 8.78
C GLN A 138 14.91 2.42 8.35
N SER A 139 15.91 2.82 9.14
CA SER A 139 16.82 3.90 8.74
C SER A 139 17.63 3.50 7.50
N ILE A 140 17.98 4.47 6.66
CA ILE A 140 18.85 4.28 5.49
C ILE A 140 20.18 3.64 5.92
N LYS A 141 20.73 4.06 7.07
CA LYS A 141 21.99 3.50 7.61
C LYS A 141 21.87 2.01 7.90
N THR A 142 20.80 1.59 8.58
CA THR A 142 20.56 0.18 8.93
C THR A 142 20.37 -0.65 7.66
N LEU A 143 19.46 -0.23 6.78
CA LEU A 143 19.16 -0.94 5.54
C LEU A 143 20.40 -1.08 4.65
N MET A 144 21.19 -0.02 4.50
CA MET A 144 22.40 -0.08 3.67
C MET A 144 23.49 -0.95 4.29
N GLY A 145 23.58 -1.02 5.62
CA GLY A 145 24.48 -1.94 6.32
C GLY A 145 24.16 -3.41 6.04
N GLU A 146 22.88 -3.75 5.88
CA GLU A 146 22.40 -5.11 5.65
C GLU A 146 22.45 -5.50 4.15
N ASP A 147 21.87 -4.67 3.29
CA ASP A 147 21.58 -5.04 1.89
C ASP A 147 22.52 -4.37 0.87
N TYR A 148 23.27 -3.32 1.26
CA TYR A 148 24.00 -2.43 0.35
C TYR A 148 25.37 -1.98 0.89
N ALA A 149 26.09 -2.87 1.58
CA ALA A 149 27.31 -2.55 2.33
C ALA A 149 28.43 -1.89 1.50
N GLN A 150 28.44 -2.10 0.18
CA GLN A 150 29.37 -1.44 -0.73
C GLN A 150 29.16 0.09 -0.80
N PHE A 151 27.96 0.60 -0.49
CA PHE A 151 27.61 2.02 -0.65
C PHE A 151 27.63 2.81 0.66
N LEU A 152 28.23 2.28 1.73
CA LEU A 152 28.20 2.90 3.07
C LEU A 152 28.78 4.33 3.10
N GLU A 153 29.78 4.64 2.27
CA GLU A 153 30.35 6.00 2.19
C GLU A 153 29.31 7.05 1.72
N TYR A 154 28.24 6.61 1.06
CA TYR A 154 27.19 7.48 0.53
C TYR A 154 25.96 7.62 1.43
N ILE A 155 25.94 7.02 2.62
CA ILE A 155 24.80 7.16 3.56
C ILE A 155 24.36 8.63 3.76
N PRO A 156 25.25 9.62 3.96
CA PRO A 156 24.84 11.02 4.10
C PRO A 156 24.10 11.55 2.86
N HIS A 157 24.59 11.22 1.66
CA HIS A 157 24.00 11.61 0.39
C HIS A 157 22.63 10.97 0.17
N VAL A 158 22.48 9.68 0.51
CA VAL A 158 21.20 8.97 0.37
C VAL A 158 20.16 9.48 1.38
N ASN A 159 20.56 9.85 2.60
CA ASN A 159 19.64 10.53 3.52
C ASN A 159 19.21 11.89 2.98
N ARG A 160 20.15 12.70 2.47
CA ARG A 160 19.82 13.97 1.87
C ARG A 160 18.88 13.81 0.66
N LEU A 161 19.12 12.80 -0.17
CA LEU A 161 18.26 12.44 -1.30
C LEU A 161 16.84 12.04 -0.85
N ARG A 162 16.71 11.27 0.23
CA ARG A 162 15.40 10.93 0.81
C ARG A 162 14.63 12.18 1.18
N ASP A 163 15.29 13.13 1.85
CA ASP A 163 14.66 14.37 2.29
C ASP A 163 14.26 15.24 1.08
N LEU A 164 15.16 15.41 0.10
CA LEU A 164 14.85 16.11 -1.16
C LEU A 164 13.69 15.46 -1.92
N TYR A 165 13.65 14.13 -1.98
CA TYR A 165 12.58 13.39 -2.65
C TYR A 165 11.24 13.57 -1.94
N GLY A 166 11.22 13.57 -0.61
CA GLY A 166 10.02 13.89 0.18
C GLY A 166 9.49 15.30 -0.11
N GLU A 167 10.37 16.31 -0.08
CA GLU A 167 10.01 17.69 -0.39
C GLU A 167 9.56 17.88 -1.84
N TYR A 168 10.23 17.22 -2.79
CA TYR A 168 9.85 17.24 -4.19
C TYR A 168 8.45 16.67 -4.39
N LYS A 169 8.16 15.50 -3.81
CA LYS A 169 6.82 14.90 -3.85
C LYS A 169 5.79 15.83 -3.23
N LYS A 170 6.10 16.44 -2.09
CA LYS A 170 5.21 17.34 -1.38
C LYS A 170 4.83 18.57 -2.20
N THR A 171 5.84 19.27 -2.72
CA THR A 171 5.71 20.51 -3.48
C THR A 171 4.93 20.29 -4.79
N ASN A 172 5.13 19.14 -5.43
CA ASN A 172 4.49 18.81 -6.71
C ASN A 172 3.18 18.00 -6.55
N HIS A 173 2.70 17.81 -5.31
CA HIS A 173 1.54 16.98 -4.99
C HIS A 173 1.59 15.58 -5.62
N LEU A 174 2.71 14.90 -5.41
CA LEU A 174 2.98 13.55 -5.88
C LEU A 174 2.99 12.59 -4.68
N MET A 175 2.54 11.36 -4.91
CA MET A 175 2.74 10.23 -4.00
C MET A 175 3.30 9.07 -4.80
N ASP A 176 4.15 8.24 -4.23
CA ASP A 176 4.46 6.93 -4.82
C ASP A 176 3.61 5.81 -4.17
N TYR A 177 3.81 4.57 -4.59
CA TYR A 177 3.04 3.44 -4.04
C TYR A 177 3.30 3.22 -2.54
N ASP A 178 4.51 3.48 -2.06
CA ASP A 178 4.86 3.31 -0.65
C ASP A 178 4.15 4.38 0.20
N ASP A 179 4.11 5.61 -0.30
CA ASP A 179 3.39 6.73 0.32
C ASP A 179 1.91 6.44 0.51
N LEU A 180 1.25 5.76 -0.44
CA LEU A 180 -0.19 5.47 -0.31
C LEU A 180 -0.48 4.69 0.98
N ILE A 181 0.32 3.68 1.28
CA ILE A 181 0.11 2.86 2.48
C ILE A 181 0.56 3.61 3.73
N LEU A 182 1.72 4.29 3.67
CA LEU A 182 2.24 5.07 4.79
C LEU A 182 1.31 6.20 5.20
N PHE A 183 0.80 6.98 4.23
CA PHE A 183 -0.12 8.08 4.49
C PHE A 183 -1.52 7.60 4.85
N LEU A 184 -2.00 6.47 4.33
CA LEU A 184 -3.24 5.89 4.84
C LEU A 184 -3.09 5.55 6.33
N ARG A 185 -2.00 4.88 6.72
CA ARG A 185 -1.74 4.57 8.12
C ARG A 185 -1.64 5.83 8.97
N GLN A 186 -0.89 6.84 8.52
CA GLN A 186 -0.77 8.11 9.22
C GLN A 186 -2.14 8.77 9.40
N LEU A 187 -2.93 8.87 8.32
CA LEU A 187 -4.27 9.46 8.34
C LEU A 187 -5.16 8.76 9.38
N LEU A 188 -5.19 7.43 9.38
CA LEU A 188 -5.98 6.64 10.32
C LEU A 188 -5.48 6.75 11.76
N ALA A 189 -4.17 6.91 11.98
CA ALA A 189 -3.61 7.09 13.32
C ALA A 189 -3.95 8.47 13.90
N GLU A 190 -3.85 9.52 13.07
CA GLU A 190 -3.96 10.91 13.50
C GLU A 190 -5.40 11.45 13.47
N ASN A 191 -6.32 10.83 12.70
CA ASN A 191 -7.69 11.32 12.53
C ASN A 191 -8.70 10.27 12.99
N GLU A 192 -9.23 10.46 14.21
CA GLU A 192 -10.20 9.54 14.81
C GLU A 192 -11.50 9.45 14.03
N ASP A 193 -12.06 10.57 13.58
CA ASP A 193 -13.34 10.60 12.85
C ASP A 193 -13.28 9.77 11.56
N ILE A 194 -12.18 9.88 10.80
CA ILE A 194 -11.96 9.11 9.57
C ILE A 194 -11.83 7.62 9.89
N ARG A 195 -11.08 7.29 10.94
CA ARG A 195 -10.90 5.89 11.39
C ARG A 195 -12.23 5.27 11.84
N GLN A 196 -13.04 6.01 12.59
CA GLN A 196 -14.36 5.57 13.04
C GLN A 196 -15.29 5.38 11.84
N HIS A 197 -15.37 6.37 10.94
CA HIS A 197 -16.20 6.28 9.74
C HIS A 197 -15.87 5.06 8.87
N LEU A 198 -14.58 4.79 8.65
CA LEU A 198 -14.15 3.62 7.87
C LEU A 198 -14.41 2.30 8.60
N SER A 199 -14.33 2.28 9.92
CA SER A 199 -14.62 1.10 10.74
C SER A 199 -16.13 0.79 10.78
N GLU A 200 -16.96 1.82 10.81
CA GLU A 200 -18.42 1.71 10.70
C GLU A 200 -18.85 1.30 9.29
N GLN A 201 -18.20 1.84 8.26
CA GLN A 201 -18.41 1.43 6.88
C GLN A 201 -18.01 -0.04 6.72
N TYR A 202 -16.74 -0.39 6.93
CA TYR A 202 -16.20 -1.73 6.66
C TYR A 202 -16.29 -2.64 7.88
N ARG A 203 -17.49 -3.14 8.17
CA ARG A 203 -17.74 -4.07 9.28
C ARG A 203 -17.16 -5.47 9.05
N TYR A 204 -17.01 -5.88 7.79
CA TYR A 204 -16.44 -7.17 7.42
C TYR A 204 -15.23 -6.97 6.51
N ILE A 205 -14.03 -7.17 7.06
CA ILE A 205 -12.77 -7.07 6.33
C ILE A 205 -12.24 -8.47 6.07
N MET A 206 -11.93 -8.76 4.81
CA MET A 206 -11.35 -10.02 4.37
C MET A 206 -10.09 -9.75 3.58
N VAL A 207 -9.03 -10.47 3.89
CA VAL A 207 -7.73 -10.36 3.21
C VAL A 207 -7.38 -11.73 2.65
N ASP A 208 -7.20 -11.83 1.34
CA ASP A 208 -6.61 -13.00 0.70
C ASP A 208 -5.07 -12.87 0.67
N GLU A 209 -4.40 -14.02 0.63
CA GLU A 209 -2.92 -14.13 0.64
C GLU A 209 -2.25 -13.35 1.77
N TYR A 210 -2.83 -13.40 2.98
CA TYR A 210 -2.33 -12.68 4.16
C TYR A 210 -0.85 -12.94 4.49
N GLN A 211 -0.26 -14.06 4.05
CA GLN A 211 1.17 -14.33 4.24
C GLN A 211 2.10 -13.36 3.48
N ASP A 212 1.58 -12.69 2.44
CA ASP A 212 2.37 -11.81 1.58
C ASP A 212 2.31 -10.33 2.05
N THR A 213 1.57 -10.02 3.14
CA THR A 213 1.46 -8.67 3.69
C THR A 213 2.74 -8.25 4.42
N ASN A 214 3.08 -6.97 4.35
CA ASN A 214 4.17 -6.40 5.15
C ASN A 214 3.67 -5.83 6.49
N SER A 215 4.57 -5.40 7.38
CA SER A 215 4.23 -4.90 8.71
C SER A 215 3.38 -3.61 8.75
N ILE A 216 3.29 -2.89 7.63
CA ILE A 216 2.47 -1.66 7.52
C ILE A 216 1.04 -2.01 7.12
N GLN A 217 0.88 -3.01 6.24
CA GLN A 217 -0.40 -3.54 5.76
C GLN A 217 -1.11 -4.35 6.84
#